data_AF-A0A6C0KQK2-F1
#
_entry.id   AF-A0A6C0KQK2-F1
#
_cell.length_a   1.000
_cell.length_b   1.000
_cell.length_c   1.000
_cell.angle_alpha   90.00
_cell.angle_beta   90.00
_cell.angle_gamma   90.00
#
_symmetry.space_group_name_H-M   'P 1'
#
loop_
_entity.id
_entity.type
_entity.pdbx_description
1 polymer ?
#
loop_
_entity_poly.entity_id
_entity_poly.type
_entity_poly.pdbx_seq_one_letter_code
_entity_poly.pdbx_strand_id
1 'polypeptide(L)'
;MSEEKQKLTPIEAINEFYRLKDKYETSYYDKYVKQILKSKKSKKEKRVEYSRLPKHECINCKRNVGTIFTITYDFNDLTRKFISKCGDLTDPCPLDIQISYSIREQFDKLIFEGLNNIENLKLDIIKQKNNALFFKSSRNIINIFDKLTTDLKSQTSDTGYNIEKDILKNENPEKIILLRKSIDEFGIGFVLPFKQMIQDFLKTNDELIINEAVNFYVNEMMPKLKEILHLKYEVNLVEYDEDNKEYYLIQRQNSIENKENFFKDDDNVVKFIMGLRKTNLKNKTKKNVEEELFTGKQNKTKKLKPIIELVEEPEVLIQEGGDQLEDNQLEDNQLEDNQLEDDQLEDNQLEDNQLEDDQLEDDQLEDEIFTMKPIKFEGPIKLLDSDLSNDTN
;
A
#
# COMPACT_ATOMS: atom_id res chain seq x y z
N MET A 1 -30.67 13.01 20.36
CA MET A 1 -29.84 11.91 19.87
C MET A 1 -28.95 12.47 18.78
N SER A 2 -27.75 12.87 19.15
CA SER A 2 -26.72 13.35 18.23
C SER A 2 -26.26 12.18 17.37
N GLU A 3 -26.44 12.29 16.05
CA GLU A 3 -25.83 11.39 15.08
C GLU A 3 -24.31 11.44 15.29
N GLU A 4 -23.74 10.43 15.96
CA GLU A 4 -22.30 10.19 15.93
C GLU A 4 -21.94 9.90 14.48
N LYS A 5 -21.43 10.92 13.77
CA LYS A 5 -20.71 10.71 12.53
C LYS A 5 -19.56 9.75 12.85
N GLN A 6 -19.71 8.49 12.43
CA GLN A 6 -18.66 7.49 12.48
C GLN A 6 -17.41 8.12 11.85
N LYS A 7 -16.40 8.41 12.68
CA LYS A 7 -15.14 8.95 12.21
C LYS A 7 -14.43 7.82 11.48
N LEU A 8 -14.34 7.92 10.15
CA LEU A 8 -13.53 7.01 9.34
C LEU A 8 -12.11 6.97 9.87
N THR A 9 -11.53 5.77 9.94
CA THR A 9 -10.10 5.62 10.18
C THR A 9 -9.30 6.17 8.99
N PRO A 10 -8.02 6.55 9.17
CA PRO A 10 -7.19 7.03 8.06
C PRO A 10 -7.09 6.03 6.91
N ILE A 11 -6.97 4.73 7.21
CA ILE A 11 -6.87 3.68 6.20
C ILE A 11 -8.17 3.52 5.41
N GLU A 12 -9.33 3.52 6.08
CA GLU A 12 -10.63 3.49 5.41
C GLU A 12 -10.85 4.72 4.53
N ALA A 13 -10.43 5.90 5.00
CA ALA A 13 -10.52 7.14 4.24
C ALA A 13 -9.64 7.11 2.98
N ILE A 14 -8.44 6.53 3.05
CA ILE A 14 -7.54 6.35 1.90
C ILE A 14 -8.12 5.33 0.91
N ASN A 15 -8.64 4.21 1.40
CA ASN A 15 -9.29 3.20 0.56
C ASN A 15 -10.49 3.81 -0.18
N GLU A 16 -11.31 4.61 0.51
CA GLU A 16 -12.42 5.31 -0.10
C GLU A 16 -11.94 6.38 -1.10
N PHE A 17 -10.86 7.11 -0.81
CA PHE A 17 -10.25 8.06 -1.73
C PHE A 17 -9.85 7.37 -3.06
N TYR A 18 -9.15 6.23 -2.98
CA TYR A 18 -8.76 5.48 -4.18
C TYR A 18 -9.97 4.89 -4.91
N ARG A 19 -10.97 4.37 -4.19
CA ARG A 19 -12.22 3.88 -4.79
C ARG A 19 -12.94 4.98 -5.56
N LEU A 20 -13.01 6.20 -5.02
CA LEU A 20 -13.62 7.35 -5.68
C LEU A 20 -12.82 7.80 -6.90
N LYS A 21 -11.49 7.78 -6.81
CA LYS A 21 -10.58 8.11 -7.92
C LYS A 21 -10.71 7.09 -9.05
N ASP A 22 -10.67 5.80 -8.75
CA ASP A 22 -10.87 4.73 -9.73
C ASP A 22 -12.25 4.84 -10.39
N LYS A 23 -13.31 4.97 -9.60
CA LYS A 23 -14.66 5.17 -10.14
C LYS A 23 -14.76 6.38 -11.06
N TYR A 24 -14.10 7.49 -10.70
CA TYR A 24 -14.01 8.67 -11.56
C TYR A 24 -13.31 8.27 -12.87
N GLU A 25 -12.04 7.90 -12.84
CA GLU A 25 -11.21 7.61 -14.02
C GLU A 25 -11.81 6.53 -14.93
N THR A 26 -12.25 5.40 -14.37
CA THR A 26 -12.83 4.26 -15.09
C THR A 26 -14.15 4.64 -15.76
N SER A 27 -15.03 5.38 -15.07
CA SER A 27 -16.32 5.79 -15.64
C SER A 27 -16.18 6.65 -16.90
N TYR A 28 -15.20 7.55 -16.92
CA TYR A 28 -14.94 8.40 -18.08
C TYR A 28 -14.18 7.68 -19.17
N TYR A 29 -13.22 6.82 -18.79
CA TYR A 29 -12.52 5.97 -19.72
C TYR A 29 -13.49 5.09 -20.51
N ASP A 30 -14.38 4.37 -19.84
CA ASP A 30 -15.34 3.47 -20.48
C ASP A 30 -16.39 4.23 -21.31
N LYS A 31 -16.88 5.38 -20.81
CA LYS A 31 -17.90 6.17 -21.49
C LYS A 31 -17.39 6.87 -22.76
N TYR A 32 -16.17 7.41 -22.73
CA TYR A 32 -15.67 8.27 -23.80
C TYR A 32 -14.37 7.76 -24.45
N VAL A 33 -13.36 7.39 -23.65
CA VAL A 33 -11.98 7.17 -24.16
C VAL A 33 -11.83 5.82 -24.87
N LYS A 34 -12.45 4.76 -24.33
CA LYS A 34 -12.34 3.38 -24.84
C LYS A 34 -12.77 3.26 -26.31
N GLN A 35 -13.82 3.97 -26.70
CA GLN A 35 -14.32 3.96 -28.08
C GLN A 35 -13.33 4.65 -29.05
N ILE A 36 -12.73 5.76 -28.63
CA ILE A 36 -11.71 6.48 -29.42
C ILE A 36 -10.48 5.59 -29.62
N LEU A 37 -10.02 4.90 -28.57
CA LEU A 37 -8.86 4.02 -28.64
C LEU A 37 -9.09 2.82 -29.57
N LYS A 38 -10.28 2.20 -29.52
CA LYS A 38 -10.67 1.07 -30.38
C LYS A 38 -10.90 1.45 -31.85
N SER A 39 -11.07 2.73 -32.15
CA SER A 39 -11.28 3.18 -33.53
C SER A 39 -10.04 2.92 -34.40
N LYS A 40 -10.24 2.63 -35.69
CA LYS A 40 -9.15 2.46 -36.68
C LYS A 40 -8.55 3.81 -37.16
N LYS A 41 -8.84 4.92 -36.49
CA LYS A 41 -8.37 6.27 -36.84
C LYS A 41 -6.87 6.43 -36.58
N SER A 42 -6.25 7.40 -37.24
CA SER A 42 -4.85 7.76 -36.98
C SER A 42 -4.65 8.35 -35.59
N LYS A 43 -3.42 8.31 -35.06
CA LYS A 43 -3.08 8.91 -33.74
C LYS A 43 -3.45 10.39 -33.66
N LYS A 44 -3.31 11.14 -34.76
CA LYS A 44 -3.62 12.57 -34.83
C LYS A 44 -5.13 12.82 -34.71
N GLU A 45 -5.95 12.04 -35.41
CA GLU A 45 -7.41 12.15 -35.34
C GLU A 45 -7.94 11.76 -33.95
N LYS A 46 -7.38 10.72 -33.32
CA LYS A 46 -7.74 10.33 -31.95
C LYS A 46 -7.49 11.45 -30.94
N ARG A 47 -6.37 12.17 -31.06
CA ARG A 47 -6.06 13.34 -30.21
C ARG A 47 -7.08 14.46 -30.38
N VAL A 48 -7.50 14.74 -31.61
CA VAL A 48 -8.52 15.77 -31.90
C VAL A 48 -9.90 15.38 -31.36
N GLU A 49 -10.27 14.11 -31.45
CA GLU A 49 -11.52 13.62 -30.90
C GLU A 49 -11.52 13.67 -29.36
N TYR A 50 -10.39 13.29 -28.75
CA TYR A 50 -10.21 13.36 -27.31
C TYR A 50 -10.29 14.81 -26.77
N SER A 51 -9.72 15.79 -27.47
CA SER A 51 -9.75 17.19 -27.03
C SER A 51 -11.15 17.83 -27.11
N ARG A 52 -12.07 17.23 -27.87
CA ARG A 52 -13.46 17.67 -27.99
C ARG A 52 -14.38 17.07 -26.92
N LEU A 53 -13.89 16.12 -26.13
CA LEU A 53 -14.69 15.48 -25.10
C LEU A 53 -15.10 16.48 -24.01
N PRO A 54 -16.30 16.31 -23.42
CA PRO A 54 -16.69 17.11 -22.27
C PRO A 54 -15.73 16.88 -21.11
N LYS A 55 -15.54 17.89 -20.25
CA LYS A 55 -14.88 17.69 -18.97
C LYS A 55 -15.61 16.61 -18.17
N HIS A 56 -14.84 15.86 -17.41
CA HIS A 56 -15.36 14.80 -16.56
C HIS A 56 -16.42 15.32 -15.58
N GLU A 57 -17.44 14.51 -15.32
CA GLU A 57 -18.43 14.79 -14.28
C GLU A 57 -17.77 14.73 -12.89
N CYS A 58 -17.97 15.75 -12.05
CA CYS A 58 -17.49 15.74 -10.67
C CYS A 58 -18.11 14.56 -9.89
N ILE A 59 -17.29 13.82 -9.13
CA ILE A 59 -17.72 12.60 -8.44
C ILE A 59 -18.90 12.85 -7.48
N ASN A 60 -18.97 14.03 -6.86
CA ASN A 60 -20.02 14.42 -5.91
C ASN A 60 -21.22 15.11 -6.58
N CYS A 61 -21.02 16.24 -7.29
CA CYS A 61 -22.14 17.03 -7.84
C CYS A 61 -22.58 16.67 -9.26
N LYS A 62 -21.86 15.78 -9.95
CA LYS A 62 -22.13 15.33 -11.33
C LYS A 62 -22.15 16.43 -12.41
N ARG A 63 -21.73 17.66 -12.09
CA ARG A 63 -21.51 18.72 -13.09
C ARG A 63 -20.22 18.43 -13.88
N ASN A 64 -20.13 18.85 -15.15
CA ASN A 64 -18.96 18.71 -16.02
C ASN A 64 -17.83 19.71 -15.67
N VAL A 65 -17.43 19.71 -14.40
CA VAL A 65 -16.36 20.57 -13.85
C VAL A 65 -15.14 19.77 -13.43
N GLY A 66 -15.24 18.44 -13.41
CA GLY A 66 -14.20 17.53 -12.93
C GLY A 66 -14.13 17.43 -11.41
N THR A 67 -13.34 16.47 -10.95
CA THR A 67 -12.87 16.37 -9.57
C THR A 67 -11.35 16.41 -9.58
N ILE A 68 -10.79 17.21 -8.70
CA ILE A 68 -9.35 17.33 -8.51
C ILE A 68 -8.96 16.32 -7.44
N PHE A 69 -8.14 15.33 -7.82
CA PHE A 69 -7.46 14.43 -6.90
C PHE A 69 -5.98 14.79 -6.89
N THR A 70 -5.40 15.02 -5.72
CA THR A 70 -3.99 15.38 -5.58
C THR A 70 -3.39 14.63 -4.41
N ILE A 71 -2.16 14.15 -4.60
CA ILE A 71 -1.35 13.50 -3.57
C ILE A 71 -0.04 14.28 -3.53
N THR A 72 0.22 14.98 -2.43
CA THR A 72 1.44 15.80 -2.26
C THR A 72 2.25 15.32 -1.09
N TYR A 73 3.58 15.46 -1.19
CA TYR A 73 4.51 15.15 -0.11
C TYR A 73 4.88 16.43 0.62
N ASP A 74 4.78 16.40 1.93
CA ASP A 74 5.30 17.43 2.81
C ASP A 74 6.52 16.87 3.55
N PHE A 75 7.71 17.24 3.06
CA PHE A 75 8.98 16.77 3.62
C PHE A 75 9.27 17.33 5.01
N ASN A 76 8.67 18.47 5.38
CA ASN A 76 8.85 19.06 6.71
C ASN A 76 8.04 18.28 7.76
N ASP A 77 6.80 17.96 7.41
CA ASP A 77 5.93 17.19 8.29
C ASP A 77 6.17 15.67 8.19
N LEU A 78 6.89 15.20 7.18
CA LEU A 78 7.06 13.78 6.83
C LEU A 78 5.73 13.08 6.54
N THR A 79 4.81 13.80 5.90
CA THR A 79 3.45 13.32 5.59
C THR A 79 3.12 13.42 4.11
N ARG A 80 2.30 12.49 3.65
CA ARG A 80 1.61 12.50 2.36
C ARG A 80 0.19 13.02 2.58
N LYS A 81 -0.16 14.09 1.88
CA LYS A 81 -1.47 14.74 1.95
C LYS A 81 -2.31 14.31 0.74
N PHE A 82 -3.43 13.66 1.00
CA PHE A 82 -4.42 13.27 -0.01
C PHE A 82 -5.55 14.28 -0.04
N ILE A 83 -5.80 14.87 -1.20
CA ILE A 83 -6.79 15.94 -1.37
C ILE A 83 -7.75 15.59 -2.50
N SER A 84 -9.06 15.66 -2.23
CA SER A 84 -10.12 15.59 -3.24
C SER A 84 -11.06 16.79 -3.14
N LYS A 85 -11.21 17.54 -4.23
CA LYS A 85 -12.05 18.76 -4.30
C LYS A 85 -12.82 18.85 -5.62
N CYS A 86 -13.91 19.61 -5.64
CA CYS A 86 -14.64 19.95 -6.85
C CYS A 86 -13.75 20.79 -7.80
N GLY A 87 -13.79 20.51 -9.11
CA GLY A 87 -13.04 21.29 -10.11
C GLY A 87 -13.66 22.65 -10.49
N ASP A 88 -14.71 23.07 -9.79
CA ASP A 88 -15.33 24.39 -9.98
C ASP A 88 -14.72 25.37 -8.97
N LEU A 89 -14.03 26.41 -9.48
CA LEU A 89 -13.38 27.42 -8.64
C LEU A 89 -14.36 28.51 -8.18
N THR A 90 -15.49 28.67 -8.86
CA THR A 90 -16.45 29.76 -8.62
C THR A 90 -17.57 29.33 -7.67
N ASP A 91 -18.06 28.11 -7.83
CA ASP A 91 -19.10 27.52 -6.98
C ASP A 91 -18.77 26.05 -6.70
N PRO A 92 -17.72 25.74 -5.91
CA PRO A 92 -17.35 24.36 -5.60
C PRO A 92 -18.47 23.66 -4.85
N CYS A 93 -18.78 22.42 -5.25
CA CYS A 93 -19.66 21.59 -4.45
C CYS A 93 -18.99 21.23 -3.10
N PRO A 94 -19.75 20.74 -2.09
CA PRO A 94 -19.23 20.48 -0.75
C PRO A 94 -18.17 19.36 -0.62
N LEU A 95 -17.68 18.81 -1.73
CA LEU A 95 -16.66 17.76 -1.72
C LEU A 95 -15.34 18.34 -1.18
N ASP A 96 -14.92 17.86 -0.02
CA ASP A 96 -13.64 18.21 0.61
C ASP A 96 -13.14 16.99 1.39
N ILE A 97 -12.23 16.23 0.77
CA ILE A 97 -11.52 15.12 1.40
C ILE A 97 -10.07 15.57 1.57
N GLN A 98 -9.58 15.53 2.80
CA GLN A 98 -8.21 15.87 3.18
C GLN A 98 -7.74 14.85 4.22
N ILE A 99 -6.73 14.06 3.87
CA ILE A 99 -6.16 13.03 4.72
C ILE A 99 -4.67 13.30 4.82
N SER A 100 -4.15 13.35 6.04
CA SER A 100 -2.71 13.38 6.30
C SER A 100 -2.28 11.99 6.70
N TYR A 101 -1.29 11.45 6.01
CA TYR A 101 -0.79 10.10 6.25
C TYR A 101 0.72 10.13 6.31
N SER A 102 1.31 9.54 7.34
CA SER A 102 2.76 9.50 7.49
C SER A 102 3.42 8.79 6.30
N ILE A 103 4.60 9.27 5.92
CA ILE A 103 5.41 8.59 4.92
C ILE A 103 5.86 7.25 5.50
N ARG A 104 5.66 6.20 4.71
CA ARG A 104 6.04 4.83 5.01
C ARG A 104 7.03 4.36 3.97
N GLU A 105 8.13 3.76 4.42
CA GLU A 105 9.12 3.14 3.55
C GLU A 105 9.39 1.70 4.00
N GLN A 106 9.69 0.81 3.06
CA GLN A 106 9.99 -0.58 3.37
C GLN A 106 11.34 -0.70 4.07
N PHE A 107 11.43 -1.58 5.07
CA PHE A 107 12.69 -1.85 5.76
C PHE A 107 13.80 -2.27 4.79
N ASP A 108 13.53 -3.21 3.88
CA ASP A 108 14.50 -3.66 2.87
C ASP A 108 15.16 -2.50 2.12
N LYS A 109 14.35 -1.52 1.71
CA LYS A 109 14.82 -0.33 1.00
C LYS A 109 15.65 0.57 1.91
N LEU A 110 15.14 0.89 3.10
CA LEU A 110 15.83 1.75 4.07
C LEU A 110 17.18 1.16 4.51
N ILE A 111 17.23 -0.15 4.71
CA ILE A 111 18.44 -0.88 5.08
C ILE A 111 19.42 -0.89 3.92
N PHE A 112 18.98 -1.21 2.70
CA PHE A 112 19.83 -1.22 1.51
C PHE A 112 20.44 0.17 1.22
N GLU A 113 19.62 1.22 1.21
CA GLU A 113 20.09 2.59 1.04
C GLU A 113 21.01 3.01 2.20
N GLY A 114 20.66 2.59 3.42
CA GLY A 114 21.45 2.75 4.64
C GLY A 114 22.88 2.23 4.49
N LEU A 115 23.00 0.96 4.11
CA LEU A 115 24.28 0.26 3.92
C LEU A 115 25.11 0.87 2.78
N ASN A 116 24.49 1.18 1.63
CA ASN A 116 25.17 1.84 0.52
C ASN A 116 25.72 3.22 0.91
N ASN A 117 24.96 4.00 1.68
CA ASN A 117 25.43 5.30 2.17
C ASN A 117 26.60 5.15 3.14
N ILE A 118 26.58 4.13 4.00
CA ILE A 118 27.70 3.81 4.89
C ILE A 118 28.95 3.47 4.08
N GLU A 119 28.83 2.66 3.04
CA GLU A 119 29.95 2.32 2.14
C GLU A 119 30.51 3.55 1.42
N ASN A 120 29.63 4.39 0.87
CA ASN A 120 30.03 5.63 0.22
C ASN A 120 30.76 6.57 1.19
N LEU A 121 30.26 6.73 2.42
CA LEU A 121 30.92 7.52 3.46
C LEU A 121 32.29 6.94 3.84
N LYS A 122 32.42 5.61 3.95
CA LYS A 122 33.72 4.95 4.17
C LYS A 122 34.69 5.24 3.03
N LEU A 123 34.25 5.13 1.78
CA LEU A 123 35.07 5.46 0.60
C LEU A 123 35.49 6.92 0.59
N ASP A 124 34.60 7.84 0.92
CA ASP A 124 34.92 9.26 0.97
C ASP A 124 35.90 9.60 2.10
N ILE A 125 35.77 8.95 3.26
CA ILE A 125 36.78 9.04 4.34
C ILE A 125 38.15 8.56 3.84
N ILE A 126 38.23 7.45 3.11
CA ILE A 126 39.48 6.93 2.54
C ILE A 126 40.06 7.93 1.52
N LYS A 127 39.24 8.46 0.61
CA LYS A 127 39.66 9.48 -0.36
C LYS A 127 40.21 10.72 0.35
N GLN A 128 39.54 11.21 1.40
CA GLN A 128 40.02 12.36 2.16
C GLN A 128 41.33 12.05 2.91
N LYS A 129 41.53 10.81 3.40
CA LYS A 129 42.79 10.40 4.03
C LYS A 129 43.94 10.42 3.03
N ASN A 130 43.74 9.83 1.87
CA ASN A 130 44.73 9.86 0.80
C ASN A 130 45.03 11.29 0.36
N ASN A 131 44.00 12.13 0.22
CA ASN A 131 44.19 13.53 -0.15
C ASN A 131 45.03 14.30 0.87
N ALA A 132 44.79 14.07 2.16
CA ALA A 132 45.55 14.67 3.25
C ALA A 132 47.02 14.23 3.24
N LEU A 133 47.30 12.96 2.94
CA LEU A 133 48.66 12.40 2.89
C LEU A 133 49.46 12.95 1.70
N PHE A 134 48.86 13.00 0.50
CA PHE A 134 49.60 13.22 -0.74
C PHE A 134 49.54 14.66 -1.27
N PHE A 135 48.44 15.39 -1.04
CA PHE A 135 48.23 16.69 -1.72
C PHE A 135 48.39 17.92 -0.83
N LYS A 136 48.69 17.76 0.48
CA LYS A 136 49.03 18.82 1.48
C LYS A 136 48.24 20.14 1.33
N SER A 137 47.00 20.07 0.87
CA SER A 137 46.22 21.25 0.49
C SER A 137 44.77 21.06 0.91
N SER A 138 44.50 21.32 2.19
CA SER A 138 43.18 21.82 2.59
C SER A 138 43.27 22.37 4.01
N ARG A 139 43.30 23.71 4.12
CA ARG A 139 42.77 24.35 5.33
C ARG A 139 41.34 23.82 5.43
N ASN A 140 41.00 23.06 6.49
CA ASN A 140 39.71 22.41 6.76
C ASN A 140 39.65 20.86 6.65
N ILE A 141 40.77 20.14 6.47
CA ILE A 141 40.75 18.65 6.49
C ILE A 141 40.10 18.09 7.76
N ILE A 142 40.43 18.64 8.92
CA ILE A 142 39.90 18.19 10.22
C ILE A 142 38.37 18.35 10.26
N ASN A 143 37.85 19.51 9.87
CA ASN A 143 36.40 19.76 9.84
C ASN A 143 35.66 18.83 8.87
N ILE A 144 36.26 18.49 7.72
CA ILE A 144 35.69 17.55 6.76
C ILE A 144 35.65 16.14 7.38
N PHE A 145 36.73 15.71 8.05
CA PHE A 145 36.74 14.44 8.76
C PHE A 145 35.73 14.37 9.90
N ASP A 146 35.61 15.43 10.70
CA ASP A 146 34.65 15.49 11.79
C ASP A 146 33.22 15.40 11.26
N LYS A 147 32.94 16.07 10.14
CA LYS A 147 31.65 15.96 9.45
C LYS A 147 31.41 14.55 8.94
N LEU A 148 32.33 13.98 8.14
CA LEU A 148 32.17 12.62 7.60
C LEU A 148 32.05 11.56 8.69
N THR A 149 32.77 11.73 9.80
CA THR A 149 32.69 10.82 10.95
C THR A 149 31.36 10.95 11.66
N THR A 150 30.84 12.17 11.82
CA THR A 150 29.50 12.43 12.38
C THR A 150 28.43 11.83 11.47
N ASP A 151 28.50 12.09 10.17
CA ASP A 151 27.56 11.58 9.16
C ASP A 151 27.59 10.03 9.15
N LEU A 152 28.77 9.41 9.21
CA LEU A 152 28.93 7.95 9.30
C LEU A 152 28.29 7.39 10.57
N LYS A 153 28.50 8.03 11.72
CA LYS A 153 27.89 7.61 12.99
C LYS A 153 26.37 7.72 12.94
N SER A 154 25.84 8.84 12.43
CA SER A 154 24.39 9.03 12.26
C SER A 154 23.83 7.94 11.35
N GLN A 155 24.40 7.77 10.16
CA GLN A 155 23.91 6.80 9.19
C GLN A 155 23.98 5.36 9.70
N THR A 156 25.05 5.01 10.43
CA THR A 156 25.19 3.68 11.06
C THR A 156 24.13 3.47 12.13
N SER A 157 23.88 4.49 12.97
CA SER A 157 22.84 4.43 14.00
C SER A 157 21.45 4.29 13.40
N ASP A 158 21.13 5.10 12.38
CA ASP A 158 19.81 5.10 11.72
C ASP A 158 19.56 3.78 10.99
N THR A 159 20.57 3.26 10.28
CA THR A 159 20.50 1.95 9.62
C THR A 159 20.36 0.82 10.63
N GLY A 160 21.15 0.85 11.71
CA GLY A 160 21.07 -0.13 12.80
C GLY A 160 19.69 -0.14 13.48
N TYR A 161 19.12 1.04 13.74
CA TYR A 161 17.76 1.16 14.27
C TYR A 161 16.71 0.53 13.34
N ASN A 162 16.83 0.74 12.02
CA ASN A 162 15.91 0.14 11.06
C ASN A 162 16.05 -1.40 11.03
N ILE A 163 17.28 -1.94 11.07
CA ILE A 163 17.52 -3.39 11.13
C ILE A 163 16.92 -3.98 12.41
N GLU A 164 17.21 -3.39 13.57
CA GLU A 164 16.68 -3.88 14.85
C GLU A 164 15.14 -3.87 14.87
N LYS A 165 14.55 -2.78 14.40
CA LYS A 165 13.09 -2.64 14.32
C LYS A 165 12.46 -3.64 13.36
N ASP A 166 13.13 -3.93 12.24
CA ASP A 166 12.69 -4.95 11.28
C ASP A 166 12.72 -6.34 11.92
N ILE A 167 13.83 -6.72 12.57
CA ILE A 167 13.96 -8.00 13.28
C ILE A 167 12.88 -8.14 14.35
N LEU A 168 12.69 -7.13 15.20
CA LEU A 168 11.71 -7.20 16.29
C LEU A 168 10.26 -7.32 15.80
N LYS A 169 9.94 -6.77 14.62
CA LYS A 169 8.59 -6.83 14.03
C LYS A 169 8.37 -8.07 13.18
N ASN A 170 9.34 -8.42 12.34
CA ASN A 170 9.18 -9.38 11.25
C ASN A 170 9.89 -10.71 11.52
N GLU A 171 10.97 -10.72 12.32
CA GLU A 171 11.79 -11.90 12.62
C GLU A 171 11.99 -12.08 14.12
N ASN A 172 10.94 -11.80 14.90
CA ASN A 172 11.06 -11.76 16.35
C ASN A 172 11.52 -13.12 16.92
N PRO A 173 12.68 -13.18 17.61
CA PRO A 173 13.26 -14.45 18.06
C PRO A 173 12.38 -15.15 19.10
N GLU A 174 11.70 -14.40 19.97
CA GLU A 174 10.80 -14.98 20.97
C GLU A 174 9.58 -15.62 20.30
N LYS A 175 9.03 -14.96 19.26
CA LYS A 175 7.92 -15.50 18.45
C LYS A 175 8.33 -16.80 17.74
N ILE A 176 9.55 -16.86 17.21
CA ILE A 176 10.09 -18.05 16.54
C ILE A 176 10.22 -19.22 17.53
N ILE A 177 10.77 -18.97 18.72
CA ILE A 177 10.90 -19.99 19.78
C ILE A 177 9.52 -20.48 20.23
N LEU A 178 8.58 -19.56 20.48
CA LEU A 178 7.22 -19.91 20.87
C LEU A 178 6.50 -20.76 19.80
N LEU A 179 6.69 -20.41 18.52
CA LEU A 179 6.12 -21.16 17.41
C LEU A 179 6.68 -22.58 17.35
N ARG A 180 8.01 -22.75 17.44
CA ARG A 180 8.66 -24.07 17.47
C ARG A 180 8.11 -24.92 18.61
N LYS A 181 8.11 -24.38 19.83
CA LYS A 181 7.56 -25.06 21.01
C LYS A 181 6.10 -25.46 20.83
N SER A 182 5.27 -24.58 20.26
CA SER A 182 3.86 -24.86 20.01
C SER A 182 3.66 -25.98 18.99
N ILE A 183 4.53 -26.06 17.97
CA ILE A 183 4.51 -27.14 16.97
C ILE A 183 4.92 -28.47 17.61
N ASP A 184 5.96 -28.48 18.45
CA ASP A 184 6.42 -29.69 19.14
C ASP A 184 5.37 -30.22 20.12
N GLU A 185 4.79 -29.33 20.93
CA GLU A 185 3.67 -29.66 21.83
C GLU A 185 2.47 -30.20 21.05
N PHE A 186 2.18 -29.64 19.87
CA PHE A 186 1.12 -30.14 19.01
C PHE A 186 1.43 -31.54 18.46
N GLY A 187 2.67 -31.76 17.99
CA GLY A 187 3.12 -33.06 17.50
C GLY A 187 2.99 -34.15 18.57
N ILE A 188 3.56 -33.91 19.75
CA ILE A 188 3.62 -34.88 20.84
C ILE A 188 2.26 -35.04 21.53
N GLY A 189 1.61 -33.93 21.87
CA GLY A 189 0.39 -33.93 22.69
C GLY A 189 -0.90 -34.16 21.93
N PHE A 190 -0.91 -33.98 20.60
CA PHE A 190 -2.14 -34.05 19.81
C PHE A 190 -2.02 -35.03 18.64
N VAL A 191 -0.99 -34.91 17.81
CA VAL A 191 -0.86 -35.76 16.62
C VAL A 191 -0.60 -37.22 16.99
N LEU A 192 0.28 -37.50 17.96
CA LEU A 192 0.55 -38.87 18.40
C LEU A 192 -0.68 -39.56 19.01
N PRO A 193 -1.40 -38.99 19.99
CA PRO A 193 -2.62 -39.58 20.52
C PRO A 193 -3.68 -39.80 19.45
N PHE A 194 -3.90 -38.82 18.57
CA PHE A 194 -4.87 -38.96 17.49
C PHE A 194 -4.51 -40.10 16.54
N LYS A 195 -3.24 -40.21 16.12
CA LYS A 195 -2.76 -41.35 15.30
C LYS A 195 -3.00 -42.68 16.01
N GLN A 196 -2.80 -42.73 17.32
CA GLN A 196 -3.04 -43.95 18.10
C GLN A 196 -4.51 -44.31 18.14
N MET A 197 -5.42 -43.37 18.38
CA MET A 197 -6.88 -43.60 18.32
C MET A 197 -7.30 -44.15 16.94
N ILE A 198 -6.76 -43.60 15.85
CA ILE A 198 -7.04 -44.10 14.51
C ILE A 198 -6.48 -45.51 14.30
N GLN A 199 -5.27 -45.80 14.77
CA GLN A 199 -4.70 -47.15 14.69
C GLN A 199 -5.51 -48.17 15.48
N ASP A 200 -6.00 -47.80 16.66
CA ASP A 200 -6.81 -48.67 17.51
C ASP A 200 -8.16 -48.93 16.87
N PHE A 201 -8.81 -47.91 16.31
CA PHE A 201 -10.00 -48.07 15.48
C PHE A 201 -9.78 -49.03 14.30
N LEU A 202 -8.66 -48.90 13.56
CA LEU A 202 -8.35 -49.79 12.44
C LEU A 202 -8.16 -51.26 12.86
N LYS A 203 -7.76 -51.52 14.11
CA LYS A 203 -7.60 -52.87 14.66
C LYS A 203 -8.90 -53.45 15.22
N THR A 204 -9.68 -52.63 15.91
CA THR A 204 -10.88 -53.10 16.65
C THR A 204 -12.17 -52.93 15.87
N ASN A 205 -12.19 -52.01 14.89
CA ASN A 205 -13.37 -51.54 14.17
C ASN A 205 -14.49 -51.00 15.10
N ASP A 206 -14.10 -50.42 16.24
CA ASP A 206 -15.01 -49.87 17.25
C ASP A 206 -15.41 -48.43 16.92
N GLU A 207 -16.69 -48.21 16.61
CA GLU A 207 -17.24 -46.89 16.27
C GLU A 207 -17.13 -45.86 17.41
N LEU A 208 -16.97 -46.27 18.67
CA LEU A 208 -16.77 -45.33 19.78
C LEU A 208 -15.40 -44.64 19.69
N ILE A 209 -14.35 -45.38 19.33
CA ILE A 209 -12.98 -44.86 19.23
C ILE A 209 -12.88 -43.81 18.12
N ILE A 210 -13.51 -44.05 16.97
CA ILE A 210 -13.50 -43.07 15.88
C ILE A 210 -14.30 -41.81 16.24
N ASN A 211 -15.42 -41.95 16.97
CA ASN A 211 -16.18 -40.80 17.46
C ASN A 211 -15.37 -39.97 18.47
N GLU A 212 -14.63 -40.62 19.38
CA GLU A 212 -13.70 -39.95 20.29
C GLU A 212 -12.57 -39.24 19.52
N ALA A 213 -11.98 -39.90 18.52
CA ALA A 213 -10.94 -39.30 17.68
C ALA A 213 -11.44 -38.06 16.93
N VAL A 214 -12.65 -38.12 16.34
CA VAL A 214 -13.25 -36.98 15.65
C VAL A 214 -13.55 -35.84 16.64
N ASN A 215 -14.07 -36.15 17.83
CA ASN A 215 -14.30 -35.14 18.87
C ASN A 215 -12.99 -34.49 19.34
N PHE A 216 -11.94 -35.28 19.55
CA PHE A 216 -10.60 -34.78 19.88
C PHE A 216 -10.04 -33.88 18.78
N TYR A 217 -10.17 -34.29 17.52
CA TYR A 217 -9.74 -33.48 16.38
C TYR A 217 -10.46 -32.13 16.33
N VAL A 218 -11.79 -32.13 16.41
CA VAL A 218 -12.61 -30.92 16.27
C VAL A 218 -12.47 -29.99 17.47
N ASN A 219 -12.46 -30.53 18.70
CA ASN A 219 -12.54 -29.71 19.91
C ASN A 219 -11.17 -29.37 20.50
N GLU A 220 -10.13 -30.17 20.23
CA GLU A 220 -8.80 -29.97 20.82
C GLU A 220 -7.75 -29.63 19.75
N MET A 221 -7.63 -30.44 18.70
CA MET A 221 -6.60 -30.23 17.67
C MET A 221 -6.85 -28.97 16.84
N MET A 222 -8.08 -28.77 16.36
CA MET A 222 -8.41 -27.67 15.46
C MET A 222 -8.22 -26.28 16.08
N PRO A 223 -8.62 -26.01 17.34
CA PRO A 223 -8.29 -24.75 18.00
C PRO A 223 -6.79 -24.52 18.11
N LYS A 224 -6.02 -25.55 18.52
CA LYS A 224 -4.57 -25.42 18.67
C LYS A 224 -3.86 -25.20 17.33
N LEU A 225 -4.32 -25.85 16.26
CA LEU A 225 -3.85 -25.60 14.89
C LEU A 225 -4.12 -24.16 14.46
N LYS A 226 -5.27 -23.59 14.80
CA LYS A 226 -5.57 -22.18 14.49
C LYS A 226 -4.63 -21.24 15.24
N GLU A 227 -4.33 -21.50 16.51
CA GLU A 227 -3.32 -20.73 17.25
C GLU A 227 -1.95 -20.78 16.57
N ILE A 228 -1.49 -21.97 16.19
CA ILE A 228 -0.22 -22.15 15.48
C ILE A 228 -0.23 -21.43 14.12
N LEU A 229 -1.34 -21.50 13.40
CA LEU A 229 -1.51 -20.84 12.12
C LEU A 229 -1.40 -19.31 12.24
N HIS A 230 -2.07 -18.72 13.24
CA HIS A 230 -1.99 -17.29 13.53
C HIS A 230 -0.61 -16.86 14.03
N LEU A 231 0.10 -17.73 14.76
CA LEU A 231 1.49 -17.47 15.15
C LEU A 231 2.44 -17.52 13.94
N LYS A 232 2.21 -18.45 13.00
CA LYS A 232 3.08 -18.67 11.84
C LYS A 232 2.86 -17.65 10.72
N TYR A 233 1.61 -17.25 10.50
CA TYR A 233 1.23 -16.41 9.37
C TYR A 233 0.43 -15.21 9.85
N GLU A 234 0.98 -14.01 9.64
CA GLU A 234 0.24 -12.76 9.82
C GLU A 234 -0.85 -12.62 8.75
N VAL A 235 -0.56 -13.03 7.51
CA VAL A 235 -1.52 -13.03 6.41
C VAL A 235 -1.84 -14.47 6.04
N ASN A 236 -3.07 -14.89 6.29
CA ASN A 236 -3.59 -16.20 5.91
C ASN A 236 -5.03 -16.06 5.42
N LEU A 237 -5.20 -15.98 4.10
CA LEU A 237 -6.49 -15.76 3.45
C LEU A 237 -6.62 -16.60 2.19
N VAL A 238 -7.86 -16.80 1.74
CA VAL A 238 -8.17 -17.43 0.46
C VAL A 238 -8.70 -16.36 -0.47
N GLU A 239 -8.02 -16.16 -1.59
CA GLU A 239 -8.42 -15.24 -2.65
C GLU A 239 -9.13 -16.02 -3.76
N TYR A 240 -10.24 -15.48 -4.28
CA TYR A 240 -10.94 -16.03 -5.43
C TYR A 240 -10.59 -15.22 -6.67
N ASP A 241 -10.04 -15.88 -7.67
CA ASP A 241 -9.77 -15.30 -8.98
C ASP A 241 -11.00 -15.46 -9.88
N GLU A 242 -11.66 -14.36 -10.21
CA GLU A 242 -12.85 -14.36 -11.06
C GLU A 242 -12.56 -14.75 -12.52
N ASP A 243 -11.35 -14.47 -13.02
CA ASP A 243 -10.96 -14.75 -14.41
C ASP A 243 -10.71 -16.25 -14.61
N ASN A 244 -9.98 -16.86 -13.66
CA ASN A 244 -9.65 -18.28 -13.70
C ASN A 244 -10.67 -19.17 -12.99
N LYS A 245 -11.58 -18.59 -12.19
CA LYS A 245 -12.54 -19.28 -11.31
C LYS A 245 -11.87 -20.22 -10.31
N GLU A 246 -10.66 -19.86 -9.86
CA GLU A 246 -9.85 -20.64 -8.94
C GLU A 246 -9.73 -19.94 -7.59
N TYR A 247 -9.47 -20.73 -6.55
CA TYR A 247 -9.19 -20.24 -5.21
C TYR A 247 -7.71 -20.42 -4.89
N TYR A 248 -7.05 -19.36 -4.45
CA TYR A 248 -5.64 -19.36 -4.06
C TYR A 248 -5.51 -19.14 -2.56
N LEU A 249 -4.79 -20.04 -1.89
CA LEU A 249 -4.40 -19.85 -0.50
C LEU A 249 -3.17 -18.94 -0.44
N ILE A 250 -3.30 -17.79 0.19
CA ILE A 250 -2.22 -16.83 0.38
C ILE A 250 -1.78 -16.87 1.85
N GLN A 251 -0.55 -17.33 2.04
CA GLN A 251 0.09 -17.45 3.35
C GLN A 251 1.40 -16.67 3.35
N ARG A 252 1.47 -15.62 4.18
CA ARG A 252 2.69 -14.84 4.37
C ARG A 252 2.97 -14.72 5.86
N GLN A 253 4.23 -14.94 6.23
CA GLN A 253 4.67 -14.82 7.61
C GLN A 253 4.47 -13.41 8.14
N ASN A 254 4.81 -12.40 7.31
CA ASN A 254 4.71 -10.99 7.63
C ASN A 254 3.81 -10.26 6.63
N SER A 255 3.02 -9.31 7.14
CA SER A 255 2.23 -8.39 6.33
C SER A 255 3.11 -7.33 5.66
N ILE A 256 2.56 -6.64 4.66
CA ILE A 256 3.30 -5.54 4.00
C ILE A 256 3.47 -4.39 4.99
N GLU A 257 2.44 -4.13 5.81
CA GLU A 257 2.43 -3.08 6.84
C GLU A 257 3.52 -3.31 7.91
N ASN A 258 3.78 -4.57 8.29
CA ASN A 258 4.84 -4.89 9.24
C ASN A 258 6.24 -4.71 8.62
N LYS A 259 6.36 -4.84 7.30
CA LYS A 259 7.60 -4.55 6.55
C LYS A 259 7.83 -3.07 6.30
N GLU A 260 6.95 -2.20 6.77
CA GLU A 260 7.07 -0.76 6.64
C GLU A 260 7.52 -0.09 7.94
N ASN A 261 8.43 0.86 7.78
CA ASN A 261 8.76 1.84 8.80
C ASN A 261 8.02 3.15 8.52
N PHE A 262 7.53 3.79 9.58
CA PHE A 262 6.93 5.12 9.53
C PHE A 262 7.66 6.01 10.53
N PHE A 263 7.82 7.29 10.16
CA PHE A 263 8.62 8.24 10.92
C PHE A 263 7.83 9.00 12.00
N LYS A 264 6.49 9.05 11.88
CA LYS A 264 5.57 9.70 12.83
C LYS A 264 4.26 8.93 12.95
N ASP A 265 3.65 8.94 14.13
CA ASP A 265 2.32 8.37 14.42
C ASP A 265 1.22 9.45 14.35
N ASP A 266 1.10 10.13 13.20
CA ASP A 266 0.20 11.29 13.02
C ASP A 266 -0.87 11.08 11.93
N ASP A 267 -1.16 9.83 11.57
CA ASP A 267 -2.18 9.51 10.58
C ASP A 267 -3.55 10.04 11.00
N ASN A 268 -4.10 10.97 10.23
CA ASN A 268 -5.37 11.58 10.56
C ASN A 268 -6.21 11.99 9.35
N VAL A 269 -7.53 11.91 9.54
CA VAL A 269 -8.51 12.42 8.59
C VAL A 269 -8.82 13.86 8.96
N VAL A 270 -8.19 14.81 8.27
CA VAL A 270 -8.39 16.24 8.51
C VAL A 270 -9.82 16.65 8.16
N LYS A 271 -10.31 16.21 6.99
CA LYS A 271 -11.68 16.41 6.53
C LYS A 271 -12.15 15.26 5.65
N PHE A 272 -13.41 14.86 5.81
CA PHE A 272 -14.03 13.89 4.93
C PHE A 272 -15.49 14.27 4.68
N ILE A 273 -15.73 15.14 3.69
CA ILE A 273 -17.06 15.63 3.36
C ILE A 273 -17.47 15.12 1.99
N MET A 274 -18.54 14.33 1.97
CA MET A 274 -19.21 13.85 0.77
C MET A 274 -20.70 14.09 0.84
N GLY A 275 -21.34 14.19 -0.33
CA GLY A 275 -22.77 14.43 -0.47
C GLY A 275 -23.10 15.89 -0.83
N LEU A 276 -24.28 16.07 -1.43
CA LEU A 276 -24.87 17.39 -1.61
C LEU A 276 -25.40 17.85 -0.25
N ARG A 277 -25.12 19.10 0.15
CA ARG A 277 -25.76 19.69 1.33
C ARG A 277 -27.27 19.54 1.14
N LYS A 278 -27.95 18.86 2.06
CA LYS A 278 -29.41 18.93 2.16
C LYS A 278 -29.73 20.42 2.28
N THR A 279 -30.18 21.05 1.20
CA THR A 279 -30.85 22.33 1.33
C THR A 279 -31.99 22.06 2.30
N ASN A 280 -31.99 22.73 3.45
CA ASN A 280 -33.13 22.72 4.35
C ASN A 280 -34.35 23.12 3.51
N LEU A 281 -35.10 22.12 3.04
CA LEU A 281 -36.44 22.28 2.53
C LEU A 281 -37.19 22.82 3.73
N LYS A 282 -37.27 24.15 3.84
CA LYS A 282 -38.13 24.83 4.79
C LYS A 282 -39.49 24.14 4.68
N ASN A 283 -39.91 23.53 5.77
CA ASN A 283 -41.19 22.86 5.94
C ASN A 283 -42.28 23.65 5.22
N LYS A 284 -42.71 23.19 4.04
CA LYS A 284 -43.97 23.62 3.47
C LYS A 284 -45.05 22.84 4.22
N THR A 285 -45.52 23.46 5.29
CA THR A 285 -46.73 23.06 5.99
C THR A 285 -47.87 22.92 4.98
N LYS A 286 -48.49 21.74 4.97
CA LYS A 286 -49.80 21.54 4.36
C LYS A 286 -50.80 22.45 5.08
N LYS A 287 -51.41 23.40 4.37
CA LYS A 287 -52.74 23.91 4.70
C LYS A 287 -53.46 24.41 3.45
N ASN A 288 -54.48 23.63 3.11
CA ASN A 288 -55.79 23.89 2.51
C ASN A 288 -55.98 24.98 1.45
N VAL A 289 -56.66 24.48 0.41
CA VAL A 289 -57.43 25.14 -0.65
C VAL A 289 -58.38 26.19 -0.10
N GLU A 290 -58.42 27.36 -0.73
CA GLU A 290 -59.65 28.07 -1.13
C GLU A 290 -59.32 29.12 -2.22
N GLU A 291 -60.26 29.27 -3.14
CA GLU A 291 -60.18 29.98 -4.43
C GLU A 291 -60.16 31.50 -4.27
N GLU A 292 -59.45 32.21 -5.16
CA GLU A 292 -59.93 33.49 -5.71
C GLU A 292 -59.14 33.90 -6.98
N LEU A 293 -59.82 34.71 -7.80
CA LEU A 293 -59.76 34.82 -9.25
C LEU A 293 -58.49 35.44 -9.89
N PHE A 294 -58.33 35.09 -11.18
CA PHE A 294 -57.62 35.81 -12.24
C PHE A 294 -57.57 37.34 -12.10
N THR A 295 -56.38 37.94 -12.29
CA THR A 295 -56.17 38.96 -13.34
C THR A 295 -54.70 38.97 -13.78
N GLY A 296 -54.48 38.98 -15.10
CA GLY A 296 -53.16 38.91 -15.70
C GLY A 296 -52.39 40.23 -15.68
N LYS A 297 -51.07 40.12 -15.84
CA LYS A 297 -50.24 41.07 -16.60
C LYS A 297 -48.92 40.40 -16.99
N GLN A 298 -48.77 40.17 -18.30
CA GLN A 298 -47.46 40.02 -18.91
C GLN A 298 -46.68 41.31 -18.69
N ASN A 299 -45.39 41.23 -18.36
CA ASN A 299 -44.44 42.26 -18.75
C ASN A 299 -43.08 41.63 -19.07
N LYS A 300 -42.66 41.86 -20.31
CA LYS A 300 -41.42 41.43 -20.93
C LYS A 300 -40.25 42.29 -20.45
N THR A 301 -39.10 41.61 -20.29
CA THR A 301 -37.72 42.04 -20.57
C THR A 301 -37.13 43.29 -19.90
N LYS A 302 -35.90 43.14 -19.39
CA LYS A 302 -34.73 43.89 -19.90
C LYS A 302 -33.43 43.12 -19.61
N LYS A 303 -32.74 42.71 -20.69
CA LYS A 303 -31.34 42.29 -20.68
C LYS A 303 -30.48 43.53 -20.43
N LEU A 304 -29.58 43.47 -19.46
CA LEU A 304 -28.45 44.39 -19.34
C LEU A 304 -27.19 43.62 -19.75
N LYS A 305 -26.58 44.05 -20.86
CA LYS A 305 -25.19 43.69 -21.21
C LYS A 305 -24.26 44.52 -20.33
N PRO A 306 -23.17 43.97 -19.77
CA PRO A 306 -22.10 44.80 -19.24
C PRO A 306 -21.20 45.26 -20.39
N ILE A 307 -20.87 46.55 -20.34
CA ILE A 307 -19.85 47.23 -21.13
C ILE A 307 -18.49 46.87 -20.50
N ILE A 308 -17.54 46.45 -21.34
CA ILE A 308 -16.15 46.21 -20.96
C ILE A 308 -15.43 47.56 -21.05
N GLU A 309 -14.93 48.05 -19.92
CA GLU A 309 -14.01 49.18 -19.85
C GLU A 309 -12.69 48.61 -19.30
N LEU A 310 -11.68 48.60 -20.17
CA LEU A 310 -10.31 48.18 -19.89
C LEU A 310 -9.62 49.29 -19.09
N VAL A 311 -9.21 48.98 -17.88
CA VAL A 311 -8.22 49.76 -17.13
C VAL A 311 -7.14 48.78 -16.67
N GLU A 312 -5.97 48.89 -17.29
CA GLU A 312 -4.70 48.32 -16.85
C GLU A 312 -4.19 49.11 -15.65
N GLU A 313 -3.67 48.43 -14.63
CA GLU A 313 -2.66 48.95 -13.69
C GLU A 313 -1.94 47.75 -13.01
N PRO A 314 -0.70 47.93 -12.51
CA PRO A 314 0.45 47.15 -12.98
C PRO A 314 0.92 46.00 -12.08
N GLU A 315 1.68 45.10 -12.71
CA GLU A 315 2.40 43.96 -12.12
C GLU A 315 3.51 44.41 -11.15
N VAL A 316 3.53 43.79 -9.96
CA VAL A 316 4.64 43.90 -9.00
C VAL A 316 5.60 42.74 -9.24
N LEU A 317 6.83 43.10 -9.61
CA LEU A 317 7.98 42.25 -9.85
C LEU A 317 8.43 41.54 -8.56
N ILE A 318 8.64 40.21 -8.63
CA ILE A 318 9.59 39.49 -7.78
C ILE A 318 10.60 38.83 -8.72
N GLN A 319 11.84 39.29 -8.64
CA GLN A 319 13.00 38.79 -9.38
C GLN A 319 13.62 37.62 -8.61
N GLU A 320 13.69 36.44 -9.22
CA GLU A 320 14.77 35.50 -8.95
C GLU A 320 15.25 34.94 -10.30
N GLY A 321 16.54 35.11 -10.55
CA GLY A 321 17.19 34.87 -11.83
C GLY A 321 17.36 33.39 -12.16
N GLY A 322 17.08 33.06 -13.41
CA GLY A 322 17.56 31.86 -14.08
C GLY A 322 18.16 32.28 -15.41
N ASP A 323 19.48 32.18 -15.50
CA ASP A 323 20.25 32.45 -16.71
C ASP A 323 19.88 31.50 -17.86
N GLN A 324 20.07 32.04 -19.05
CA GLN A 324 19.67 31.58 -20.37
C GLN A 324 20.24 30.20 -20.74
N LEU A 325 19.40 29.35 -21.34
CA LEU A 325 19.83 28.27 -22.22
C LEU A 325 19.41 28.65 -23.65
N GLU A 326 20.38 29.10 -24.43
CA GLU A 326 20.26 29.25 -25.88
C GLU A 326 20.47 27.89 -26.56
N ASP A 327 19.57 27.60 -27.49
CA ASP A 327 19.69 26.52 -28.47
C ASP A 327 20.91 26.76 -29.37
N ASN A 328 21.82 25.78 -29.46
CA ASN A 328 22.69 25.63 -30.63
C ASN A 328 22.68 24.16 -31.08
N GLN A 329 22.24 23.97 -32.33
CA GLN A 329 22.32 22.73 -33.09
C GLN A 329 23.69 22.61 -33.77
N LEU A 330 23.97 21.38 -34.26
CA LEU A 330 25.10 20.90 -35.09
C LEU A 330 26.26 20.34 -34.25
N GLU A 331 26.92 19.24 -34.57
CA GLU A 331 26.88 18.29 -35.69
C GLU A 331 27.65 17.02 -35.23
N ASP A 332 27.43 15.91 -35.92
CA ASP A 332 28.12 14.63 -35.74
C ASP A 332 29.65 14.75 -35.78
N ASN A 333 30.34 14.13 -34.82
CA ASN A 333 31.72 13.68 -34.99
C ASN A 333 31.90 12.31 -34.32
N GLN A 334 32.03 11.29 -35.18
CA GLN A 334 32.60 9.99 -34.86
C GLN A 334 34.12 10.13 -34.71
N LEU A 335 34.72 9.41 -33.76
CA LEU A 335 36.12 8.90 -33.69
C LEU A 335 36.31 8.42 -32.23
N GLU A 336 36.31 7.11 -31.96
CA GLU A 336 37.34 6.09 -32.16
C GLU A 336 37.95 5.69 -30.81
N ASP A 337 38.21 4.39 -30.72
CA ASP A 337 38.59 3.64 -29.54
C ASP A 337 39.87 4.17 -28.86
N ASN A 338 39.86 4.21 -27.53
CA ASN A 338 41.08 4.06 -26.75
C ASN A 338 40.87 2.94 -25.73
N GLN A 339 41.33 1.75 -26.14
CA GLN A 339 41.72 0.68 -25.24
C GLN A 339 42.83 1.20 -24.31
N LEU A 340 42.65 1.05 -23.00
CA LEU A 340 43.78 1.05 -22.07
C LEU A 340 43.71 -0.24 -21.25
N GLU A 341 44.86 -0.90 -21.29
CA GLU A 341 45.17 -2.25 -20.83
C GLU A 341 45.17 -2.37 -19.31
N ASP A 342 45.06 -3.63 -18.88
CA ASP A 342 45.10 -4.12 -17.52
C ASP A 342 46.37 -3.70 -16.76
N ASP A 343 46.20 -3.03 -15.61
CA ASP A 343 47.22 -3.03 -14.56
C ASP A 343 46.72 -3.91 -13.40
N GLN A 344 47.38 -5.07 -13.30
CA GLN A 344 47.29 -6.02 -12.20
C GLN A 344 47.80 -5.36 -10.90
N LEU A 345 46.96 -5.29 -9.87
CA LEU A 345 47.41 -5.00 -8.51
C LEU A 345 47.22 -6.23 -7.64
N GLU A 346 48.36 -6.70 -7.15
CA GLU A 346 48.57 -7.88 -6.31
C GLU A 346 47.80 -7.83 -4.99
N ASP A 347 47.29 -9.00 -4.61
CA ASP A 347 46.64 -9.29 -3.34
C ASP A 347 47.57 -9.00 -2.15
N ASN A 348 47.18 -8.06 -1.29
CA ASN A 348 47.70 -8.00 0.07
C ASN A 348 46.70 -8.67 1.01
N GLN A 349 47.05 -9.89 1.41
CA GLN A 349 46.45 -10.69 2.48
C GLN A 349 46.42 -9.89 3.79
N LEU A 350 45.22 -9.71 4.34
CA LEU A 350 45.02 -9.29 5.73
C LEU A 350 44.33 -10.43 6.48
N GLU A 351 45.01 -10.88 7.52
CA GLU A 351 44.73 -12.07 8.33
C GLU A 351 43.32 -12.04 8.95
N ASP A 352 42.62 -13.17 8.78
CA ASP A 352 41.35 -13.49 9.41
C ASP A 352 41.50 -13.57 10.94
N ASN A 353 40.77 -12.74 11.66
CA ASN A 353 40.46 -13.02 13.06
C ASN A 353 39.36 -14.08 13.08
N GLN A 354 39.77 -15.31 13.38
CA GLN A 354 38.93 -16.46 13.68
C GLN A 354 37.98 -16.12 14.83
N LEU A 355 36.68 -16.00 14.52
CA LEU A 355 35.62 -16.24 15.50
C LEU A 355 35.24 -17.71 15.34
N GLU A 356 35.38 -18.46 16.44
CA GLU A 356 35.02 -19.87 16.53
C GLU A 356 33.52 -20.02 16.28
N ASP A 357 33.17 -20.66 15.16
CA ASP A 357 31.85 -21.21 14.92
C ASP A 357 31.66 -22.43 15.83
N ASP A 358 30.81 -22.30 16.84
CA ASP A 358 30.23 -23.44 17.53
C ASP A 358 29.41 -24.25 16.52
N GLN A 359 29.98 -25.37 16.08
CA GLN A 359 29.31 -26.38 15.28
C GLN A 359 28.17 -27.00 16.10
N LEU A 360 26.94 -26.51 15.87
CA LEU A 360 25.75 -27.31 16.13
C LEU A 360 25.54 -28.22 14.92
N GLU A 361 25.80 -29.50 15.13
CA GLU A 361 25.53 -30.57 14.17
C GLU A 361 24.05 -30.50 13.73
N ASP A 362 23.84 -30.15 12.47
CA ASP A 362 22.58 -30.36 11.77
C ASP A 362 22.35 -31.88 11.67
N ASP A 363 21.54 -32.41 12.57
CA ASP A 363 20.89 -33.70 12.36
C ASP A 363 20.02 -33.60 11.10
N GLN A 364 20.52 -34.19 10.02
CA GLN A 364 19.81 -34.46 8.78
C GLN A 364 18.59 -35.36 9.07
N LEU A 365 17.46 -34.75 9.40
CA LEU A 365 16.16 -35.40 9.23
C LEU A 365 15.72 -35.15 7.78
N GLU A 366 16.08 -36.11 6.95
CA GLU A 366 15.68 -36.26 5.56
C GLU A 366 14.18 -35.95 5.35
N ASP A 367 13.92 -35.21 4.26
CA ASP A 367 12.63 -34.82 3.71
C ASP A 367 11.77 -36.03 3.26
N GLU A 368 11.35 -36.88 4.20
CA GLU A 368 10.27 -37.85 3.99
C GLU A 368 8.95 -37.39 4.63
N ILE A 369 8.50 -36.17 4.30
CA ILE A 369 7.09 -35.80 4.51
C ILE A 369 6.28 -36.22 3.27
N PHE A 370 5.88 -37.50 3.31
CA PHE A 370 4.63 -38.06 2.82
C PHE A 370 3.81 -37.17 1.86
N THR A 371 4.00 -37.39 0.56
CA THR A 371 2.95 -37.16 -0.43
C THR A 371 1.80 -38.12 -0.16
N MET A 372 0.75 -37.68 0.55
CA MET A 372 -0.54 -38.37 0.50
C MET A 372 -1.10 -38.22 -0.92
N LYS A 373 -1.15 -39.33 -1.67
CA LYS A 373 -1.99 -39.40 -2.88
C LYS A 373 -3.42 -39.03 -2.48
N PRO A 374 -4.12 -38.17 -3.25
CA PRO A 374 -5.51 -37.82 -2.94
C PRO A 374 -6.37 -39.08 -2.98
N ILE A 375 -7.06 -39.36 -1.87
CA ILE A 375 -8.10 -40.38 -1.83
C ILE A 375 -9.28 -39.83 -2.63
N LYS A 376 -9.50 -40.36 -3.83
CA LYS A 376 -10.71 -40.09 -4.61
C LYS A 376 -11.90 -40.78 -3.93
N PHE A 377 -12.79 -39.99 -3.33
CA PHE A 377 -14.14 -40.46 -3.03
C PHE A 377 -14.96 -40.43 -4.32
N GLU A 378 -15.01 -41.55 -5.03
CA GLU A 378 -15.98 -41.78 -6.10
C GLU A 378 -17.19 -42.52 -5.51
N GLY A 379 -18.19 -41.77 -5.08
CA GLY A 379 -19.47 -42.31 -4.64
C GLY A 379 -20.43 -41.18 -4.21
N PRO A 380 -21.70 -41.18 -4.65
CA PRO A 380 -22.63 -40.10 -4.34
C PRO A 380 -22.93 -40.08 -2.84
N ILE A 381 -22.69 -38.94 -2.20
CA ILE A 381 -23.12 -38.63 -0.84
C ILE A 381 -24.66 -38.60 -0.85
N LYS A 382 -25.29 -39.65 -0.32
CA LYS A 382 -26.73 -39.62 -0.03
C LYS A 382 -26.92 -38.94 1.33
N LEU A 383 -27.41 -37.71 1.29
CA LEU A 383 -28.03 -37.07 2.45
C LEU A 383 -29.25 -37.91 2.84
N LEU A 384 -29.25 -38.45 4.06
CA LEU A 384 -30.45 -39.04 4.67
C LEU A 384 -31.34 -37.88 5.11
N ASP A 385 -32.40 -37.62 4.34
CA ASP A 385 -33.50 -36.77 4.78
C ASP A 385 -34.21 -37.47 5.96
N SER A 386 -34.10 -36.91 7.16
CA SER A 386 -34.86 -37.37 8.32
C SER A 386 -36.28 -36.82 8.22
N ASP A 387 -37.24 -37.69 7.90
CA ASP A 387 -38.67 -37.45 8.04
C ASP A 387 -39.02 -37.10 9.49
N LEU A 388 -39.39 -35.84 9.73
CA LEU A 388 -40.11 -35.43 10.93
C LEU A 388 -41.61 -35.45 10.63
N SER A 389 -42.22 -36.61 10.84
CA SER A 389 -43.67 -36.75 10.97
C SER A 389 -44.12 -36.09 12.27
N ASN A 390 -44.82 -34.95 12.16
CA ASN A 390 -45.61 -34.38 13.25
C ASN A 390 -46.92 -35.16 13.37
N ASP A 391 -47.00 -36.05 14.36
CA ASP A 391 -48.26 -36.58 14.88
C ASP A 391 -48.72 -35.78 16.12
N THR A 392 -49.84 -35.07 15.92
CA THR A 392 -50.97 -34.84 16.83
C THR A 392 -50.74 -34.28 18.24
N ASN A 393 -51.23 -33.04 18.45
CA ASN A 393 -52.48 -32.78 19.18
C ASN A 393 -53.05 -31.39 18.87
#